data_AF-A0AAV6AYH9-F1
#
_entry.id   AF-A0AAV6AYH9-F1
#
_cell.length_a   1.000
_cell.length_b   1.000
_cell.length_c   1.000
_cell.angle_alpha   90.00
_cell.angle_beta   90.00
_cell.angle_gamma   90.00
#
_symmetry.space_group_name_H-M   'P 1'
#
loop_
_entity.id
_entity.type
_entity.pdbx_description
1 polymer ?
#
loop_
_entity_poly.entity_id
_entity_poly.type
_entity_poly.pdbx_seq_one_letter_code
_entity_poly.pdbx_strand_id
1 'polypeptide(L)'
;MLKVSEIAFSCYPVTDMARARTFYEGVLGLKPTSHSGEPGGMEWVEYDIANGTLSIGAGVPGWEPTTHGCSVGLEVEDFDAAIAHLRATNVKFHMEPFPT
;
A
#
# COMPACT_ATOMS: atom_id res chain seq x y z
N MET A 1 -23.87 22.31 -5.12
CA MET A 1 -24.12 20.88 -4.86
C MET A 1 -22.79 20.15 -5.03
N LEU A 2 -22.37 19.31 -4.09
CA LEU A 2 -21.12 18.56 -4.20
C LEU A 2 -21.24 17.49 -5.30
N LYS A 3 -20.22 17.34 -6.15
CA LYS A 3 -20.13 16.28 -7.16
C LYS A 3 -18.78 15.58 -7.03
N VAL A 4 -18.80 14.36 -6.55
CA VAL A 4 -17.63 13.46 -6.57
C VAL A 4 -17.55 12.83 -7.96
N SER A 5 -16.37 12.87 -8.59
CA SER A 5 -16.14 12.32 -9.94
C SER A 5 -15.46 10.96 -9.92
N GLU A 6 -14.55 10.73 -8.96
CA GLU A 6 -13.72 9.54 -8.85
C GLU A 6 -13.16 9.37 -7.43
N ILE A 7 -12.52 8.24 -7.17
CA ILE A 7 -11.70 8.04 -5.97
C ILE A 7 -10.32 8.58 -6.27
N ALA A 8 -9.85 9.56 -5.50
CA ALA A 8 -8.51 10.12 -5.70
C ALA A 8 -7.39 9.13 -5.33
N PHE A 9 -7.52 8.46 -4.17
CA PHE A 9 -6.58 7.45 -3.70
C PHE A 9 -7.20 6.59 -2.60
N SER A 10 -6.62 5.41 -2.37
CA SER A 10 -6.79 4.64 -1.13
C SER A 10 -5.50 4.71 -0.33
N CYS A 11 -5.55 5.07 0.94
CA CYS A 11 -4.35 5.29 1.74
C CYS A 11 -4.28 4.39 2.98
N TYR A 12 -3.08 3.85 3.24
CA TYR A 12 -2.76 3.15 4.48
C TYR A 12 -1.76 3.94 5.34
N PRO A 13 -2.03 4.11 6.64
CA PRO A 13 -1.01 4.59 7.56
C PRO A 13 0.12 3.56 7.68
N VAL A 14 1.34 4.06 7.85
CA VAL A 14 2.55 3.31 8.17
C VAL A 14 3.30 4.01 9.31
N THR A 15 4.04 3.23 10.11
CA THR A 15 4.79 3.78 11.25
C THR A 15 6.23 4.16 10.91
N ASP A 16 6.75 3.67 9.79
CA ASP A 16 8.12 3.87 9.34
C ASP A 16 8.08 3.87 7.81
N MET A 17 8.29 5.05 7.21
CA MET A 17 8.19 5.22 5.76
C MET A 17 9.30 4.47 5.03
N ALA A 18 10.54 4.50 5.52
CA ALA A 18 11.66 3.82 4.89
C ALA A 18 11.46 2.29 4.86
N ARG A 19 11.03 1.71 6.00
CA ARG A 19 10.67 0.29 6.08
C ARG A 19 9.50 -0.05 5.16
N ALA A 20 8.45 0.79 5.16
CA ALA A 20 7.28 0.57 4.32
C ALA A 20 7.65 0.58 2.83
N ARG A 21 8.39 1.59 2.36
CA ARG A 21 8.84 1.68 0.97
C ARG A 21 9.70 0.49 0.54
N THR A 22 10.54 -0.05 1.43
CA THR A 22 11.27 -1.30 1.16
C THR A 22 10.32 -2.46 0.82
N PHE A 23 9.17 -2.54 1.49
CA PHE A 23 8.13 -3.52 1.17
C PHE A 23 7.34 -3.17 -0.11
N TYR A 24 6.76 -1.97 -0.19
CA TYR A 24 5.90 -1.59 -1.33
C TYR A 24 6.68 -1.49 -2.65
N GLU A 25 7.90 -0.95 -2.64
CA GLU A 25 8.71 -0.78 -3.84
C GLU A 25 9.57 -2.02 -4.13
N GLY A 26 10.09 -2.67 -3.09
CA GLY A 26 10.98 -3.82 -3.24
C GLY A 26 10.24 -5.15 -3.38
N VAL A 27 9.30 -5.44 -2.46
CA VAL A 27 8.57 -6.72 -2.44
C VAL A 27 7.40 -6.68 -3.43
N LEU A 28 6.59 -5.63 -3.43
CA LEU A 28 5.46 -5.53 -4.37
C LEU A 28 5.86 -4.95 -5.74
N GLY A 29 7.07 -4.42 -5.88
CA GLY A 29 7.57 -3.89 -7.16
C GLY A 29 6.91 -2.59 -7.61
N LEU A 30 6.23 -1.87 -6.70
CA LEU A 30 5.56 -0.61 -7.03
C LEU A 30 6.59 0.50 -7.28
N LYS A 31 6.23 1.46 -8.13
CA LYS A 31 7.08 2.62 -8.43
C LYS A 31 6.43 3.88 -7.88
N PRO A 32 7.12 4.65 -7.03
CA PRO A 32 6.54 5.87 -6.48
C PRO A 32 6.31 6.87 -7.60
N THR A 33 5.10 7.45 -7.64
CA THR A 33 4.73 8.51 -8.57
C THR A 33 4.75 9.88 -7.91
N SER A 34 4.56 9.92 -6.58
CA SER A 34 4.68 11.12 -5.77
C SER A 34 5.32 10.79 -4.43
N HIS A 35 6.09 11.73 -3.89
CA HIS A 35 6.65 11.67 -2.55
C HIS A 35 6.73 13.10 -1.99
N SER A 36 6.19 13.29 -0.78
CA SER A 36 6.27 14.56 -0.06
C SER A 36 6.47 14.34 1.43
N GLY A 37 7.05 15.35 2.09
CA GLY A 37 7.44 15.26 3.50
C GLY A 37 8.92 15.03 3.68
N GLU A 38 9.33 14.92 4.95
CA GLU A 38 10.72 14.74 5.36
C GLU A 38 10.86 13.51 6.27
N PRO A 39 11.96 12.76 6.17
CA PRO A 39 12.21 11.58 7.01
C PRO A 39 12.02 11.86 8.50
N GLY A 40 11.17 11.06 9.15
CA GLY A 40 10.89 11.17 10.59
C GLY A 40 9.85 12.23 10.95
N GLY A 41 9.23 12.86 9.95
CA GLY A 41 8.08 13.76 10.09
C GLY A 41 6.81 13.16 9.47
N MET A 42 5.92 14.05 9.03
CA MET A 42 4.80 13.64 8.19
C MET A 42 5.33 13.35 6.78
N GLU A 43 5.11 12.13 6.31
CA GLU A 43 5.56 11.66 5.00
C GLU A 43 4.39 11.04 4.24
N TRP A 44 4.38 11.22 2.92
CA TRP A 44 3.35 10.71 2.03
C TRP A 44 3.97 10.21 0.73
N VAL A 45 3.63 8.99 0.33
CA VAL A 45 4.06 8.38 -0.94
C VAL A 45 2.84 7.85 -1.67
N GLU A 46 2.81 8.06 -2.99
CA GLU A 46 1.77 7.54 -3.87
C GLU A 46 2.36 6.61 -4.92
N TYR A 47 1.58 5.61 -5.28
CA TYR A 47 1.85 4.63 -6.32
C TYR A 47 0.63 4.57 -7.25
N ASP A 48 0.77 5.10 -8.46
CA ASP A 48 -0.28 4.98 -9.47
C ASP A 48 -0.23 3.59 -10.12
N ILE A 49 -1.38 2.92 -10.12
CA ILE A 49 -1.58 1.57 -10.65
C ILE A 49 -2.78 1.66 -11.61
N ALA A 50 -2.48 1.64 -12.91
CA ALA A 50 -3.46 1.92 -13.97
C ALA A 50 -4.23 3.23 -13.71
N ASN A 51 -5.53 3.15 -13.41
CA ASN A 51 -6.38 4.33 -13.17
C ASN A 51 -6.61 4.62 -11.67
N GLY A 52 -5.95 3.87 -10.77
CA GLY A 52 -6.09 4.04 -9.32
C GLY A 52 -4.78 4.44 -8.66
N THR A 53 -4.88 5.02 -7.47
CA THR A 53 -3.71 5.40 -6.66
C THR A 53 -3.76 4.72 -5.30
N LEU A 54 -2.69 4.01 -4.97
CA LEU A 54 -2.43 3.50 -3.62
C LEU A 54 -1.43 4.45 -2.95
N SER A 55 -1.75 4.91 -1.75
CA SER A 55 -0.87 5.79 -0.97
C SER A 55 -0.50 5.16 0.36
N ILE A 56 0.67 5.54 0.86
CA ILE A 56 1.07 5.30 2.25
C ILE A 56 1.44 6.61 2.92
N GLY A 57 1.04 6.77 4.18
CA GLY A 57 1.29 7.98 4.96
C GLY A 57 1.85 7.67 6.35
N ALA A 58 2.75 8.52 6.86
CA ALA A 58 3.37 8.37 8.17
C ALA A 58 3.34 9.69 8.97
N GLY A 59 3.54 9.61 10.28
CA GLY A 59 3.84 10.77 11.13
C GLY A 59 2.65 11.63 11.58
N VAL A 60 1.41 11.21 11.32
CA VAL A 60 0.21 11.88 11.83
C VAL A 60 -0.18 11.28 13.20
N PRO A 61 -0.27 12.06 14.29
CA PRO A 61 -0.64 11.55 15.60
C PRO A 61 -2.03 10.89 15.61
N GLY A 62 -2.12 9.65 16.10
CA GLY A 62 -3.39 8.91 16.19
C GLY A 62 -3.85 8.27 14.88
N TRP A 63 -2.97 8.20 13.88
CA TRP A 63 -3.23 7.52 12.61
C TRP A 63 -2.25 6.37 12.40
N GLU A 64 -2.44 5.31 13.17
CA GLU A 64 -1.62 4.10 13.12
C GLU A 64 -2.25 2.97 12.27
N PRO A 65 -1.45 2.05 11.71
CA PRO A 65 -1.96 0.85 11.03
C PRO A 65 -2.82 -0.01 11.95
N THR A 66 -3.92 -0.56 11.42
CA THR A 66 -4.80 -1.50 12.13
C THR A 66 -5.15 -2.70 11.27
N THR A 67 -5.45 -3.84 11.89
CA THR A 67 -5.91 -5.06 11.22
C THR A 67 -7.41 -5.07 10.92
N HIS A 68 -8.15 -4.01 11.33
CA HIS A 68 -9.60 -3.90 11.18
C HIS A 68 -10.01 -2.80 10.18
N GLY A 69 -9.06 -2.20 9.48
CA GLY A 69 -9.31 -1.17 8.48
C GLY A 69 -9.86 -1.73 7.16
N CYS A 70 -10.13 -0.83 6.22
CA CYS A 70 -10.52 -1.19 4.86
C CYS A 70 -9.39 -1.94 4.14
N SER A 71 -9.73 -2.74 3.12
CA SER A 71 -8.79 -3.44 2.23
C SER A 71 -8.73 -2.80 0.84
N VAL A 72 -7.56 -2.78 0.20
CA VAL A 72 -7.40 -2.52 -1.24
C VAL A 72 -7.04 -3.84 -1.92
N GLY A 73 -7.75 -4.17 -2.99
CA GLY A 73 -7.38 -5.30 -3.85
C GLY A 73 -6.35 -4.87 -4.88
N LEU A 74 -5.26 -5.63 -5.01
CA LEU A 74 -4.27 -5.43 -6.06
C LEU A 74 -4.38 -6.58 -7.05
N GLU A 75 -4.70 -6.27 -8.30
CA GLU A 75 -4.66 -7.27 -9.36
C GLU A 75 -3.22 -7.57 -9.76
N VAL A 76 -2.94 -8.84 -10.01
CA VAL A 76 -1.62 -9.35 -10.39
C VAL A 76 -1.75 -10.16 -11.67
N GLU A 77 -0.69 -10.16 -12.49
CA GLU A 77 -0.66 -10.88 -13.77
C GLU A 77 -0.84 -12.40 -13.59
N ASP A 78 -0.17 -12.97 -12.59
CA ASP A 78 -0.24 -14.38 -12.22
C ASP A 78 -0.36 -14.50 -10.70
N PHE A 79 -1.50 -15.03 -10.25
CA PHE A 79 -1.82 -15.15 -8.83
C PHE A 79 -0.90 -16.14 -8.11
N ASP A 80 -0.66 -17.32 -8.68
CA ASP A 80 0.15 -18.37 -8.05
C ASP A 80 1.61 -17.92 -7.94
N ALA A 81 2.14 -17.27 -8.98
CA ALA A 81 3.48 -16.68 -8.95
C ALA A 81 3.60 -15.57 -7.90
N ALA A 82 2.58 -14.70 -7.78
CA ALA A 82 2.57 -13.65 -6.76
C ALA A 82 2.55 -14.25 -5.34
N ILE A 83 1.73 -15.26 -5.07
CA ILE A 83 1.70 -15.95 -3.78
C ILE A 83 3.06 -16.61 -3.47
N ALA A 84 3.66 -17.30 -4.45
CA ALA A 84 4.97 -17.92 -4.27
C ALA A 84 6.06 -16.89 -3.92
N HIS A 85 6.07 -15.75 -4.61
CA HIS A 85 6.99 -14.64 -4.35
C HIS A 85 6.82 -14.04 -2.95
N LEU A 86 5.57 -13.77 -2.54
CA LEU A 86 5.25 -13.24 -1.22
C LEU A 86 5.67 -14.22 -0.10
N ARG A 87 5.50 -15.53 -0.30
CA ARG A 87 5.99 -16.53 0.65
C ARG A 87 7.52 -16.58 0.70
N ALA A 88 8.19 -16.55 -0.45
CA ALA A 88 9.65 -16.56 -0.53
C ALA A 88 10.29 -15.32 0.14
N THR A 89 9.56 -14.21 0.19
CA THR A 89 9.97 -12.96 0.86
C THR A 89 9.49 -12.86 2.32
N ASN A 90 8.96 -13.96 2.90
CA ASN A 90 8.47 -14.05 4.28
C ASN A 90 7.33 -13.07 4.62
N VAL A 91 6.48 -12.74 3.66
CA VAL A 91 5.29 -11.93 3.91
C VAL A 91 4.28 -12.73 4.74
N LYS A 92 3.77 -12.11 5.81
CA LYS A 92 2.74 -12.71 6.65
C LYS A 92 1.36 -12.48 6.04
N PHE A 93 0.64 -13.57 5.80
CA PHE A 93 -0.74 -13.53 5.34
C PHE A 93 -1.67 -13.42 6.55
N HIS A 94 -2.57 -12.43 6.52
CA HIS A 94 -3.65 -12.34 7.51
C HIS A 94 -4.71 -13.42 7.26
N MET A 95 -5.00 -13.66 6.00
CA MET A 95 -5.87 -14.73 5.50
C MET A 95 -5.12 -15.45 4.38
N GLU A 96 -5.07 -16.78 4.46
CA GLU A 96 -4.42 -17.59 3.43
C GLU A 96 -5.20 -17.51 2.10
N PRO A 97 -4.52 -17.65 0.95
CA PRO A 97 -5.18 -17.71 -0.35
C PRO A 97 -6.23 -18.82 -0.37
N PHE A 98 -7.40 -18.51 -0.94
CA PHE A 98 -8.50 -19.45 -1.14
C PHE A 98 -8.95 -19.40 -2.60
N PRO A 99 -9.51 -20.50 -3.13
CA PRO A 99 -10.08 -20.49 -4.47
C PRO A 99 -11.24 -19.49 -4.54
N THR A 100 -11.21 -18.61 -5.54
CA THR A 100 -12.29 -17.68 -5.87
C THR A 100 -13.27 -18.30 -6.85
#